data_AF-A0A3M1ESM6-F1
#
_entry.id   AF-A0A3M1ESM6-F1
#
_cell.length_a   1.000
_cell.length_b   1.000
_cell.length_c   1.000
_cell.angle_alpha   90.00
_cell.angle_beta   90.00
_cell.angle_gamma   90.00
#
_symmetry.space_group_name_H-M   'P 1'
#
loop_
_entity.id
_entity.type
_entity.pdbx_description
1 polymer ?
#
loop_
_entity_poly.entity_id
_entity_poly.type
_entity_poly.pdbx_seq_one_letter_code
_entity_poly.pdbx_strand_id
1 'polypeptide(L)'
;MFRSRQVRLAAGLAWGSGLGEAAIVFVPALLVAAFGVTESQASFMLLPPVLAMAVGSPLAGQMLDRAGSRVVVIGGTALTMAGMALAGFFPTVLAVYYTAAVLIGLGLSALLGAPLRYILLNETSAAERGVAQGALTLFTSIGQMMGAAFVGAVAASMGGGVPGYSTAYRLVALVFVVLVAFSMGLKSRAEEMATARRHEEAVRSTSSP
;
A
#
# COMPACT_ATOMS: atom_id res chain seq x y z
N MET A 1 12.82 -18.67 -3.94
CA MET A 1 11.96 -17.56 -3.49
C MET A 1 10.44 -17.67 -3.80
N PHE A 2 9.95 -17.55 -5.06
CA PHE A 2 8.49 -17.40 -5.36
C PHE A 2 7.57 -18.61 -5.17
N ARG A 3 8.09 -19.75 -4.70
CA ARG A 3 7.27 -20.94 -4.39
C ARG A 3 6.37 -20.72 -3.17
N SER A 4 6.79 -19.85 -2.24
CA SER A 4 6.01 -19.51 -1.05
C SER A 4 4.73 -18.75 -1.42
N ARG A 5 3.59 -19.22 -0.93
CA ARG A 5 2.30 -18.49 -1.05
C ARG A 5 2.42 -17.08 -0.44
N GLN A 6 3.16 -16.93 0.66
CA GLN A 6 3.33 -15.65 1.34
C GLN A 6 4.16 -14.66 0.52
N VAL A 7 5.22 -15.13 -0.14
CA VAL A 7 6.01 -14.30 -1.07
C VAL A 7 5.14 -13.77 -2.21
N ARG A 8 4.27 -14.62 -2.80
CA ARG A 8 3.36 -14.19 -3.87
C ARG A 8 2.32 -13.19 -3.39
N LEU A 9 1.75 -13.39 -2.20
CA LEU A 9 0.82 -12.44 -1.61
C LEU A 9 1.48 -11.10 -1.31
N ALA A 10 2.68 -11.11 -0.71
CA ALA A 10 3.46 -9.91 -0.44
C ALA A 10 3.82 -9.15 -1.73
N ALA A 11 4.21 -9.86 -2.79
CA ALA A 11 4.46 -9.26 -4.10
C ALA A 11 3.21 -8.59 -4.71
N GLY A 12 2.05 -9.26 -4.64
CA GLY A 12 0.78 -8.68 -5.10
C GLY A 12 0.36 -7.45 -4.29
N LEU A 13 0.58 -7.47 -2.97
CA LEU A 13 0.33 -6.32 -2.10
C LEU A 13 1.31 -5.17 -2.35
N ALA A 14 2.57 -5.46 -2.67
CA ALA A 14 3.57 -4.47 -3.05
C ALA A 14 3.20 -3.78 -4.35
N TRP A 15 2.79 -4.55 -5.36
CA TRP A 15 2.21 -4.00 -6.59
C TRP A 15 0.99 -3.11 -6.30
N GLY A 16 0.09 -3.56 -5.43
CA GLY A 16 -1.06 -2.77 -5.01
C GLY A 16 -0.69 -1.46 -4.30
N SER A 17 0.34 -1.49 -3.46
CA SER A 17 0.84 -0.30 -2.76
C SER A 17 1.40 0.74 -3.74
N GLY A 18 2.14 0.29 -4.76
CA GLY A 18 2.64 1.17 -5.82
C GLY A 18 1.52 1.79 -6.64
N LEU A 19 0.45 1.03 -6.93
CA LEU A 19 -0.74 1.55 -7.61
C LEU A 19 -1.44 2.63 -6.76
N GLY A 20 -1.56 2.42 -5.45
CA GLY A 20 -2.11 3.42 -4.53
C GLY A 20 -1.25 4.69 -4.42
N GLU A 21 0.07 4.54 -4.45
CA GLU A 21 1.01 5.68 -4.48
C GLU A 21 0.90 6.47 -5.78
N ALA A 22 0.82 5.79 -6.94
CA ALA A 22 0.62 6.46 -8.22
C ALA A 22 -0.70 7.24 -8.27
N ALA A 23 -1.75 6.76 -7.61
CA ALA A 23 -3.01 7.48 -7.52
C ALA A 23 -2.88 8.82 -6.74
N ILE A 24 -1.93 8.94 -5.80
CA ILE A 24 -1.63 10.21 -5.11
C ILE A 24 -1.04 11.24 -6.07
N VAL A 25 -0.24 10.82 -7.06
CA VAL A 25 0.39 11.73 -8.04
C VAL A 25 -0.65 12.53 -8.83
N PHE A 26 -1.85 12.00 -9.00
CA PHE A 26 -2.95 12.68 -9.71
C PHE A 26 -3.85 13.53 -8.81
N VAL A 27 -3.66 13.51 -7.49
CA VAL A 27 -4.48 14.27 -6.54
C VAL A 27 -4.45 15.77 -6.82
N PRO A 28 -3.30 16.43 -7.10
CA PRO A 28 -3.29 17.85 -7.41
C PRO A 28 -4.19 18.21 -8.60
N ALA A 29 -4.17 17.39 -9.66
CA ALA A 29 -5.00 17.59 -10.84
C ALA A 29 -6.50 17.45 -10.51
N LEU A 30 -6.87 16.48 -9.66
CA LEU A 30 -8.24 16.38 -9.14
C LEU A 30 -8.62 17.63 -8.34
N LEU A 31 -7.75 18.11 -7.44
CA LEU A 31 -8.04 19.24 -6.57
C LEU A 31 -8.21 20.55 -7.34
N VAL A 32 -7.35 20.81 -8.32
CA VAL A 32 -7.49 21.96 -9.23
C VAL A 32 -8.83 21.89 -9.95
N ALA A 33 -9.20 20.71 -10.48
CA ALA A 33 -10.46 20.52 -11.18
C ALA A 33 -11.70 20.63 -10.25
N ALA A 34 -11.60 20.17 -9.00
CA ALA A 34 -12.72 20.10 -8.06
C ALA A 34 -12.96 21.40 -7.30
N PHE A 35 -11.89 22.12 -6.95
CA PHE A 35 -11.96 23.29 -6.06
C PHE A 35 -11.51 24.60 -6.74
N GLY A 36 -11.02 24.55 -7.98
CA GLY A 36 -10.53 25.74 -8.68
C GLY A 36 -9.30 26.38 -8.02
N VAL A 37 -8.59 25.63 -7.17
CA VAL A 37 -7.36 26.08 -6.51
C VAL A 37 -6.20 26.12 -7.49
N THR A 38 -5.18 26.91 -7.19
CA THR A 38 -3.93 26.92 -7.98
C THR A 38 -3.17 25.60 -7.82
N GLU A 39 -2.32 25.24 -8.79
CA GLU A 39 -1.48 24.03 -8.71
C GLU A 39 -0.56 24.02 -7.47
N SER A 40 -0.06 25.20 -7.08
CA SER A 40 0.74 25.36 -5.87
C SER A 40 -0.08 25.03 -4.61
N GLN A 41 -1.29 25.58 -4.48
CA GLN A 41 -2.19 25.27 -3.36
C GLN A 41 -2.56 23.78 -3.34
N ALA A 42 -2.91 23.20 -4.49
CA ALA A 42 -3.20 21.78 -4.61
C ALA A 42 -2.02 20.89 -4.18
N SER A 43 -0.79 21.31 -4.48
CA SER A 43 0.42 20.62 -4.04
C SER A 43 0.60 20.69 -2.51
N PHE A 44 0.35 21.84 -1.89
CA PHE A 44 0.35 21.96 -0.41
C PHE A 44 -0.77 21.16 0.24
N MET A 45 -1.89 20.95 -0.45
CA MET A 45 -2.97 20.08 0.03
C MET A 45 -2.56 18.60 0.09
N LEU A 46 -1.39 18.21 -0.42
CA LEU A 46 -0.79 16.88 -0.21
C LEU A 46 -0.03 16.74 1.11
N LEU A 47 0.11 17.81 1.91
CA LEU A 47 0.77 17.70 3.21
C LEU A 47 0.06 16.72 4.17
N PRO A 48 -1.28 16.72 4.32
CA PRO A 48 -1.97 15.79 5.21
C PRO A 48 -1.69 14.29 4.95
N PRO A 49 -1.77 13.75 3.71
CA PRO A 49 -1.44 12.35 3.46
C PRO A 49 0.04 12.05 3.75
N VAL A 50 0.96 12.98 3.45
CA VAL A 50 2.40 12.81 3.74
C VAL A 50 2.67 12.79 5.25
N LEU A 51 2.06 13.69 6.01
CA LEU A 51 2.16 13.72 7.48
C LEU A 51 1.53 12.46 8.09
N ALA A 52 0.38 12.04 7.57
CA ALA A 52 -0.26 10.80 7.96
C ALA A 52 0.66 9.59 7.69
N MET A 53 1.38 9.55 6.56
CA MET A 53 2.38 8.50 6.29
C MET A 53 3.55 8.55 7.27
N ALA A 54 4.05 9.75 7.56
CA ALA A 54 5.17 9.96 8.48
C ALA A 54 4.84 9.46 9.90
N VAL A 55 3.62 9.72 10.39
CA VAL A 55 3.14 9.24 11.69
C VAL A 55 2.72 7.76 11.62
N GLY A 56 2.12 7.34 10.51
CA GLY A 56 1.64 5.97 10.31
C GLY A 56 2.77 4.93 10.24
N SER A 57 3.94 5.30 9.70
CA SER A 57 5.10 4.40 9.57
C SER A 57 5.58 3.81 10.92
N PRO A 58 5.89 4.61 11.97
CA PRO A 58 6.25 4.06 13.28
C PRO A 58 5.08 3.31 13.94
N LEU A 59 3.83 3.76 13.76
CA LEU A 59 2.66 3.06 14.29
C LEU A 59 2.49 1.67 13.66
N ALA A 60 2.67 1.56 12.35
CA ALA A 60 2.63 0.30 11.63
C ALA A 60 3.74 -0.65 12.08
N GLY A 61 4.95 -0.14 12.38
CA GLY A 61 6.03 -0.91 12.97
C GLY A 61 5.68 -1.44 14.37
N GLN A 62 5.19 -0.58 15.25
CA GLN A 62 4.77 -1.01 16.60
C GLN A 62 3.60 -2.00 16.56
N MET A 63 2.65 -1.83 15.65
CA MET A 63 1.54 -2.76 15.45
C MET A 63 2.02 -4.07 14.84
N LEU A 64 3.04 -4.06 13.97
CA LEU A 64 3.64 -5.26 13.41
C LEU A 64 4.22 -6.14 14.53
N ASP A 65 4.97 -5.54 15.45
CA ASP A 65 5.58 -6.27 16.56
C ASP A 65 4.53 -6.87 17.51
N ARG A 66 3.42 -6.15 17.73
CA ARG A 66 2.36 -6.54 18.67
C ARG A 66 1.31 -7.48 18.09
N ALA A 67 0.84 -7.22 16.88
CA ALA A 67 -0.30 -7.91 16.26
C ALA A 67 0.08 -8.81 15.07
N GLY A 68 1.31 -8.71 14.57
CA GLY A 68 1.79 -9.45 13.40
C GLY A 68 1.43 -8.79 12.07
N SER A 69 2.05 -9.27 10.99
CA SER A 69 1.99 -8.57 9.69
C SER A 69 0.60 -8.57 9.08
N ARG A 70 -0.15 -9.68 9.21
CA ARG A 70 -1.49 -9.84 8.64
C ARG A 70 -2.45 -8.75 9.08
N VAL A 71 -2.52 -8.45 10.38
CA VAL A 71 -3.43 -7.44 10.92
C VAL A 71 -3.08 -6.06 10.39
N VAL A 72 -1.79 -5.72 10.36
CA VAL A 72 -1.30 -4.42 9.90
C VAL A 72 -1.58 -4.24 8.40
N VAL A 73 -1.35 -5.27 7.59
CA VAL A 73 -1.59 -5.20 6.14
C VAL A 73 -3.08 -5.14 5.82
N ILE A 74 -3.94 -5.92 6.51
CA ILE A 74 -5.39 -5.83 6.32
C ILE A 74 -5.89 -4.43 6.69
N GLY A 75 -5.47 -3.91 7.85
CA GLY A 75 -5.82 -2.55 8.27
C GLY A 75 -5.34 -1.49 7.27
N GLY A 76 -4.09 -1.60 6.82
CA GLY A 76 -3.49 -0.69 5.84
C GLY A 76 -4.25 -0.69 4.51
N THR A 77 -4.45 -1.87 3.93
CA THR A 77 -5.21 -2.03 2.68
C THR A 77 -6.65 -1.53 2.81
N ALA A 78 -7.32 -1.77 3.93
CA ALA A 78 -8.70 -1.31 4.17
C ALA A 78 -8.78 0.21 4.35
N LEU A 79 -7.81 0.83 5.02
CA LEU A 79 -7.73 2.29 5.16
C LEU A 79 -7.49 2.96 3.80
N THR A 80 -6.57 2.42 2.99
CA THR A 80 -6.35 2.94 1.63
C THR A 80 -7.58 2.76 0.75
N MET A 81 -8.25 1.60 0.81
CA MET A 81 -9.52 1.35 0.13
C MET A 81 -10.57 2.41 0.49
N ALA A 82 -10.78 2.65 1.79
CA ALA A 82 -11.78 3.60 2.27
C ALA A 82 -11.45 5.03 1.83
N GLY A 83 -10.19 5.45 1.93
CA GLY A 83 -9.77 6.77 1.48
C GLY A 83 -9.91 6.96 -0.04
N MET A 84 -9.56 5.95 -0.85
CA MET A 84 -9.76 6.00 -2.31
C MET A 84 -11.26 6.04 -2.66
N ALA A 85 -12.10 5.30 -1.94
CA ALA A 85 -13.54 5.32 -2.13
C ALA A 85 -14.11 6.72 -1.80
N LEU A 86 -13.72 7.31 -0.68
CA LEU A 86 -14.16 8.67 -0.29
C LEU A 86 -13.76 9.71 -1.33
N ALA A 87 -12.50 9.70 -1.79
CA ALA A 87 -12.03 10.60 -2.84
C ALA A 87 -12.78 10.39 -4.18
N GLY A 88 -13.16 9.14 -4.47
CA GLY A 88 -13.88 8.78 -5.70
C GLY A 88 -15.38 9.10 -5.68
N PHE A 89 -16.06 8.99 -4.55
CA PHE A 89 -17.51 9.23 -4.45
C PHE A 89 -17.86 10.67 -4.06
N PHE A 90 -16.97 11.37 -3.35
CA PHE A 90 -17.20 12.74 -2.87
C PHE A 90 -16.04 13.67 -3.25
N PRO A 91 -15.67 13.77 -4.54
CA PRO A 91 -14.47 14.48 -4.98
C PRO A 91 -14.52 16.01 -4.76
N THR A 92 -15.71 16.58 -4.58
CA THR A 92 -15.96 18.02 -4.45
C THR A 92 -16.21 18.49 -3.02
N VAL A 93 -16.07 17.59 -2.03
CA VAL A 93 -16.28 17.94 -0.61
C VAL A 93 -14.93 18.03 0.09
N LEU A 94 -14.48 19.26 0.38
CA LEU A 94 -13.15 19.52 0.92
C LEU A 94 -12.84 18.78 2.24
N ALA A 95 -13.81 18.71 3.15
CA ALA A 95 -13.67 17.95 4.40
C ALA A 95 -13.47 16.45 4.15
N VAL A 96 -14.17 15.90 3.16
CA VAL A 96 -14.03 14.49 2.76
C VAL A 96 -12.68 14.26 2.11
N TYR A 97 -12.17 15.20 1.31
CA TYR A 97 -10.81 15.12 0.78
C TYR A 97 -9.78 14.98 1.91
N TYR A 98 -9.79 15.84 2.92
CA TYR A 98 -8.81 15.76 4.01
C TYR A 98 -8.91 14.46 4.80
N THR A 99 -10.14 13.96 5.01
CA THR A 99 -10.36 12.67 5.66
C THR A 99 -9.81 11.53 4.80
N ALA A 100 -10.13 11.52 3.50
CA ALA A 100 -9.62 10.57 2.54
C ALA A 100 -8.08 10.57 2.50
N ALA A 101 -7.47 11.76 2.50
CA ALA A 101 -6.03 11.90 2.42
C ALA A 101 -5.32 11.33 3.66
N VAL A 102 -5.85 11.58 4.87
CA VAL A 102 -5.34 10.96 6.10
C VAL A 102 -5.47 9.45 6.06
N LEU A 103 -6.62 8.91 5.61
CA LEU A 103 -6.84 7.46 5.50
C LEU A 103 -5.89 6.80 4.49
N ILE A 104 -5.70 7.42 3.32
CA ILE A 104 -4.77 6.94 2.29
C ILE A 104 -3.34 6.95 2.85
N GLY A 105 -2.93 8.03 3.50
CA GLY A 105 -1.59 8.15 4.06
C GLY A 105 -1.30 7.12 5.15
N LEU A 106 -2.20 6.97 6.13
CA LEU A 106 -2.08 5.92 7.15
C LEU A 106 -2.09 4.52 6.51
N GLY A 107 -2.99 4.28 5.56
CA GLY A 107 -3.12 2.99 4.90
C GLY A 107 -1.86 2.58 4.12
N LEU A 108 -1.32 3.48 3.29
CA LEU A 108 -0.12 3.22 2.51
C LEU A 108 1.13 3.08 3.38
N SER A 109 1.21 3.76 4.53
CA SER A 109 2.34 3.61 5.45
C SER A 109 2.49 2.17 5.98
N ALA A 110 1.37 1.48 6.17
CA ALA A 110 1.33 0.08 6.58
C ALA A 110 1.72 -0.91 5.46
N LEU A 111 1.67 -0.48 4.20
CA LEU A 111 2.01 -1.31 3.04
C LEU A 111 3.44 -1.07 2.55
N LEU A 112 3.85 0.18 2.42
CA LEU A 112 5.19 0.57 1.94
C LEU A 112 6.28 0.38 3.03
N GLY A 113 5.87 0.17 4.28
CA GLY A 113 6.74 0.07 5.44
C GLY A 113 7.24 -1.34 5.78
N ALA A 114 7.52 -1.53 7.06
CA ALA A 114 8.07 -2.77 7.63
C ALA A 114 7.25 -4.06 7.36
N PRO A 115 5.89 -4.06 7.29
CA PRO A 115 5.12 -5.32 7.26
C PRO A 115 5.36 -6.19 6.02
N LEU A 116 5.32 -5.64 4.81
CA LEU A 116 5.58 -6.42 3.59
C LEU A 116 7.02 -6.92 3.52
N ARG A 117 7.98 -6.10 3.96
CA ARG A 117 9.39 -6.49 4.10
C ARG A 117 9.54 -7.64 5.09
N TYR A 118 8.87 -7.57 6.24
CA TYR A 118 8.90 -8.61 7.27
C TYR A 118 8.40 -9.95 6.74
N ILE A 119 7.24 -9.97 6.06
CA ILE A 119 6.68 -11.19 5.47
C ILE A 119 7.70 -11.83 4.51
N LEU A 120 8.29 -11.02 3.64
CA LEU A 120 9.22 -11.51 2.62
C LEU A 120 10.51 -12.05 3.22
N LEU A 121 11.05 -11.36 4.24
CA LEU A 121 12.28 -11.75 4.95
C LEU A 121 12.07 -13.00 5.80
N ASN A 122 10.89 -13.20 6.38
CA ASN A 122 10.58 -14.41 7.15
C ASN A 122 10.51 -15.67 6.27
N GLU A 123 10.28 -15.49 4.97
CA GLU A 123 10.12 -16.56 3.98
C GLU A 123 11.38 -16.77 3.12
N THR A 124 12.46 -16.01 3.37
CA THR A 124 13.69 -16.07 2.58
C THR A 124 14.90 -16.40 3.43
N SER A 125 15.84 -17.13 2.82
CA SER A 125 17.12 -17.44 3.43
C SER A 125 17.98 -16.17 3.57
N ALA A 126 18.98 -16.18 4.46
CA ALA A 126 19.86 -15.03 4.68
C ALA A 126 20.56 -14.56 3.39
N ALA A 127 20.96 -15.50 2.52
CA ALA A 127 21.60 -15.22 1.24
C ALA A 127 20.64 -14.56 0.22
N GLU A 128 19.33 -14.82 0.32
CA GLU A 128 18.33 -14.30 -0.63
C GLU A 128 17.72 -12.96 -0.17
N ARG A 129 18.05 -12.43 1.02
CA ARG A 129 17.42 -11.20 1.56
C ARG A 129 17.57 -9.99 0.64
N GLY A 130 18.73 -9.82 0.01
CA GLY A 130 18.96 -8.74 -0.95
C GLY A 130 18.06 -8.87 -2.19
N VAL A 131 17.97 -10.08 -2.75
CA VAL A 131 17.05 -10.41 -3.86
C VAL A 131 15.59 -10.16 -3.45
N ALA A 132 15.24 -10.49 -2.20
CA ALA A 132 13.92 -10.27 -1.67
C ALA A 132 13.54 -8.79 -1.64
N GLN A 133 14.41 -7.94 -1.09
CA GLN A 133 14.18 -6.49 -1.08
C GLN A 133 14.11 -5.92 -2.50
N GLY A 134 14.98 -6.38 -3.41
CA GLY A 134 14.93 -6.01 -4.82
C GLY A 134 13.61 -6.38 -5.48
N ALA A 135 13.10 -7.59 -5.23
CA ALA A 135 11.81 -8.04 -5.73
C ALA A 135 10.66 -7.18 -5.19
N LEU A 136 10.66 -6.85 -3.90
CA LEU A 136 9.63 -5.99 -3.32
C LEU A 136 9.60 -4.62 -4.01
N THR A 137 10.75 -3.97 -4.15
CA THR A 137 10.88 -2.69 -4.86
C THR A 137 10.42 -2.81 -6.31
N LEU A 138 10.81 -3.88 -7.01
CA LEU A 138 10.41 -4.13 -8.38
C LEU A 138 8.88 -4.20 -8.52
N PHE A 139 8.19 -4.98 -7.67
CA PHE A 139 6.74 -5.08 -7.71
C PHE A 139 6.06 -3.76 -7.39
N THR A 140 6.56 -3.00 -6.40
CA THR A 140 6.05 -1.65 -6.12
C THR A 140 6.22 -0.73 -7.33
N SER A 141 7.39 -0.71 -7.98
CA SER A 141 7.61 0.11 -9.17
C SER A 141 6.72 -0.30 -10.35
N ILE A 142 6.50 -1.60 -10.57
CA ILE A 142 5.52 -2.07 -11.56
C ILE A 142 4.12 -1.55 -11.22
N GLY A 143 3.74 -1.61 -9.94
CA GLY A 143 2.50 -1.04 -9.43
C GLY A 143 2.37 0.45 -9.71
N GLN A 144 3.43 1.24 -9.48
CA GLN A 144 3.46 2.67 -9.74
C GLN A 144 3.30 2.98 -11.23
N MET A 145 4.05 2.29 -12.11
CA MET A 145 3.98 2.48 -13.56
C MET A 145 2.59 2.14 -14.11
N MET A 146 2.07 0.96 -13.73
CA MET A 146 0.74 0.52 -14.15
C MET A 146 -0.36 1.40 -13.56
N GLY A 147 -0.24 1.78 -12.29
CA GLY A 147 -1.18 2.66 -11.60
C GLY A 147 -1.25 4.04 -12.23
N ALA A 148 -0.10 4.62 -12.57
CA ALA A 148 -0.06 5.93 -13.20
C ALA A 148 -0.67 5.90 -14.61
N ALA A 149 -0.33 4.88 -15.40
CA ALA A 149 -0.94 4.66 -16.72
C ALA A 149 -2.45 4.43 -16.61
N PHE A 150 -2.89 3.62 -15.63
CA PHE A 150 -4.30 3.30 -15.40
C PHE A 150 -5.10 4.54 -15.00
N VAL A 151 -4.66 5.28 -13.98
CA VAL A 151 -5.36 6.49 -13.50
C VAL A 151 -5.40 7.54 -14.59
N GLY A 152 -4.28 7.78 -15.29
CA GLY A 152 -4.20 8.71 -16.41
C GLY A 152 -5.14 8.32 -17.56
N ALA A 153 -5.13 7.05 -17.97
CA ALA A 153 -5.98 6.56 -19.06
C ALA A 153 -7.48 6.64 -18.72
N VAL A 154 -7.88 6.25 -17.51
CA VAL A 154 -9.27 6.35 -17.07
C VAL A 154 -9.70 7.82 -17.00
N ALA A 155 -8.87 8.68 -16.41
CA ALA A 155 -9.17 10.09 -16.31
C ALA A 155 -9.35 10.72 -17.69
N ALA A 156 -8.44 10.47 -18.63
CA ALA A 156 -8.51 10.96 -20.01
C ALA A 156 -9.74 10.42 -20.76
N SER A 157 -10.04 9.12 -20.63
CA SER A 157 -11.16 8.47 -21.34
C SER A 157 -12.53 8.97 -20.87
N MET A 158 -12.62 9.43 -19.64
CA MET A 158 -13.85 9.94 -19.02
C MET A 158 -13.99 11.47 -19.13
N GLY A 159 -13.21 12.11 -20.01
CA GLY A 159 -13.29 13.55 -20.27
C GLY A 159 -12.47 14.44 -19.32
N GLY A 160 -11.61 13.84 -18.49
CA GLY A 160 -10.75 14.55 -17.55
C GLY A 160 -11.51 15.15 -16.36
N GLY A 161 -10.88 16.13 -15.71
CA GLY A 161 -11.46 16.89 -14.60
C GLY A 161 -11.99 16.00 -13.47
N VAL A 162 -13.03 16.48 -12.79
CA VAL A 162 -13.63 15.77 -11.66
C VAL A 162 -14.22 14.40 -12.06
N PRO A 163 -15.01 14.26 -13.14
CA PRO A 163 -15.60 12.97 -13.50
C PRO A 163 -14.55 11.90 -13.83
N GLY A 164 -13.46 12.27 -14.50
CA GLY A 164 -12.40 11.33 -14.86
C GLY A 164 -11.61 10.83 -13.66
N TYR A 165 -11.08 11.75 -12.84
CA TYR A 165 -10.30 11.35 -11.67
C TYR A 165 -11.15 10.62 -10.62
N SER A 166 -12.38 11.07 -10.38
CA SER A 166 -13.29 10.39 -9.44
C SER A 166 -13.63 8.96 -9.88
N THR A 167 -13.76 8.72 -11.19
CA THR A 167 -13.93 7.36 -11.74
C THR A 167 -12.67 6.52 -11.54
N ALA A 168 -11.48 7.09 -11.82
CA ALA A 168 -10.23 6.41 -11.57
C ALA A 168 -10.06 6.00 -10.11
N TYR A 169 -10.34 6.89 -9.15
CA TYR A 169 -10.26 6.59 -7.72
C TYR A 169 -11.26 5.51 -7.28
N ARG A 170 -12.48 5.48 -7.83
CA ARG A 170 -13.45 4.40 -7.56
C ARG A 170 -12.94 3.05 -8.05
N LEU A 171 -12.33 2.99 -9.24
CA LEU A 171 -11.76 1.74 -9.76
C LEU A 171 -10.53 1.31 -8.96
N VAL A 172 -9.67 2.25 -8.55
CA VAL A 172 -8.56 1.96 -7.63
C VAL A 172 -9.09 1.42 -6.30
N ALA A 173 -10.15 1.99 -5.74
CA ALA A 173 -10.79 1.48 -4.53
C ALA A 173 -11.27 0.03 -4.71
N LEU A 174 -11.83 -0.32 -5.86
CA LEU A 174 -12.23 -1.70 -6.19
C LEU A 174 -11.03 -2.65 -6.24
N VAL A 175 -9.90 -2.23 -6.82
CA VAL A 175 -8.65 -3.00 -6.76
C VAL A 175 -8.24 -3.24 -5.31
N PHE A 176 -8.34 -2.21 -4.46
CA PHE A 176 -8.03 -2.34 -3.04
C PHE A 176 -8.99 -3.26 -2.28
N VAL A 177 -10.27 -3.36 -2.66
CA VAL A 177 -11.18 -4.39 -2.10
C VAL A 177 -10.63 -5.80 -2.35
N VAL A 178 -10.13 -6.07 -3.57
CA VAL A 178 -9.49 -7.35 -3.90
C VAL A 178 -8.21 -7.54 -3.10
N LEU A 179 -7.40 -6.49 -2.92
CA LEU A 179 -6.18 -6.56 -2.11
C LEU A 179 -6.46 -6.80 -0.62
N VAL A 180 -7.56 -6.29 -0.08
CA VAL A 180 -8.03 -6.62 1.28
C VAL A 180 -8.35 -8.11 1.36
N ALA A 181 -9.08 -8.67 0.39
CA ALA A 181 -9.35 -10.11 0.36
C ALA A 181 -8.05 -10.94 0.23
N PHE A 182 -7.08 -10.46 -0.54
CA PHE A 182 -5.77 -11.11 -0.69
C PHE A 182 -4.96 -11.05 0.61
N SER A 183 -4.97 -9.94 1.33
CA SER A 183 -4.25 -9.79 2.60
C SER A 183 -4.81 -10.69 3.71
N MET A 184 -6.08 -11.09 3.62
CA MET A 184 -6.64 -12.12 4.51
C MET A 184 -5.96 -13.48 4.36
N GLY A 185 -5.27 -13.76 3.24
CA GLY A 185 -4.49 -14.99 3.02
C GLY A 185 -3.09 -14.99 3.65
N LEU A 186 -2.67 -13.89 4.27
CA LEU A 186 -1.39 -13.81 4.97
C LEU A 186 -1.36 -14.68 6.23
N LYS A 187 -0.17 -15.15 6.61
CA LYS A 187 0.05 -15.92 7.83
C LYS A 187 -0.33 -15.08 9.06
N SER A 188 -0.97 -15.72 10.03
CA SER A 188 -1.18 -15.15 11.36
C SER A 188 0.15 -15.01 12.12
N ARG A 189 0.19 -14.13 13.13
CA ARG A 189 1.38 -13.92 13.97
C ARG A 189 1.94 -15.22 14.56
N ALA A 190 1.07 -16.14 14.97
CA ALA A 190 1.48 -17.44 15.51
C ALA A 190 2.23 -18.29 14.46
N GLU A 191 1.73 -18.31 13.22
CA GLU A 191 2.36 -19.03 12.11
C GLU A 191 3.67 -18.38 11.66
N GLU A 192 3.75 -17.05 11.71
CA GLU A 192 4.98 -16.29 11.43
C GLU A 192 6.08 -16.63 12.43
N MET A 193 5.77 -16.60 13.73
CA MET A 193 6.72 -16.98 14.80
C MET A 193 7.16 -18.45 14.69
N ALA A 194 6.24 -19.36 14.34
CA ALA A 194 6.58 -20.78 14.15
C ALA A 194 7.47 -21.00 12.92
N THR A 195 7.37 -20.14 11.90
CA THR A 195 8.26 -20.17 10.72
C THR A 195 9.64 -19.64 11.10
N ALA A 196 9.71 -18.52 11.84
CA ALA A 196 10.96 -17.94 12.32
C ALA A 196 11.76 -18.91 13.21
N ARG A 197 11.10 -19.55 14.18
CA ARG A 197 11.74 -20.54 15.08
C ARG A 197 12.33 -21.73 14.31
N ARG A 198 11.61 -22.24 13.31
CA ARG A 198 12.10 -23.32 12.45
C ARG A 198 13.36 -22.93 11.67
N HIS A 199 13.44 -21.68 11.21
CA HIS A 199 14.65 -21.18 10.55
C HIS A 199 15.82 -21.07 11.55
N GLU A 200 15.58 -20.57 12.76
CA GLU A 200 16.61 -20.49 13.80
C GLU A 200 17.14 -21.87 14.23
N GLU A 201 16.24 -22.84 14.41
CA GLU A 201 16.59 -24.22 14.73
C GLU A 201 17.39 -24.89 13.61
N ALA A 202 17.00 -24.69 12.34
CA ALA A 202 17.72 -25.21 11.19
C ALA A 202 19.15 -24.66 11.11
N VAL A 203 19.33 -23.35 11.33
CA VAL A 203 20.65 -22.70 11.37
C VAL A 203 21.49 -23.24 12.53
N ARG A 204 20.91 -23.39 13.72
CA ARG A 204 21.63 -23.98 14.87
C ARG A 204 22.11 -25.40 14.59
N SER A 205 21.25 -26.24 14.00
CA SER A 205 21.58 -27.63 13.68
C SER A 205 22.69 -27.80 12.64
N THR A 206 22.86 -26.84 11.72
CA THR A 206 23.97 -26.84 10.74
C THR A 206 25.26 -26.23 11.28
N SER A 207 25.21 -25.52 12.41
CA SER A 207 26.37 -24.91 13.07
C SER A 207 26.97 -25.72 14.23
N SER A 208 26.34 -26.84 14.60
CA SER A 208 26.89 -27.78 15.59
C SER A 208 27.90 -28.72 14.91
N PRO A 209 29.19 -28.69 15.31
CA PRO A 209 30.23 -29.57 14.78
C PRO A 209 30.07 -31.04 15.21
#